data_AF-A0A4Y7T6N9-F1
#
_entry.id   AF-A0A4Y7T6N9-F1
#
_cell.length_a   1.000
_cell.length_b   1.000
_cell.length_c   1.000
_cell.angle_alpha   90.00
_cell.angle_beta   90.00
_cell.angle_gamma   90.00
#
_symmetry.space_group_name_H-M   'P 1'
#
loop_
_entity.id
_entity.type
_entity.pdbx_description
1 polymer ?
#
loop_
_entity_poly.entity_id
_entity_poly.type
_entity_poly.pdbx_seq_one_letter_code
_entity_poly.pdbx_strand_id
1 'polypeptide(L)'
;MVNLHEKKGVGEEYQKWLVSTAEAATLQLEFKYLAHLTDNDECWVKAEKVMKVIKDALVNIESGLAPIYMNAEQGDFITSEIRLGSRGDSFYEYLLKQYLQTNRTEEVYLEMYENTMDSIRANLVRKGINKHSTYTVELLPQRVNKGEMSWKVSPKQDHLVCFLAGSLNARCRPK
;
A
#
# COMPACT_ATOMS: atom_id res chain seq x y z
N MET A 1 1.62 -7.38 -16.20
CA MET A 1 1.26 -8.82 -16.36
C MET A 1 2.52 -9.65 -16.54
N VAL A 2 2.47 -10.98 -16.43
CA VAL A 2 3.64 -11.87 -16.62
C VAL A 2 3.26 -12.97 -17.60
N ASN A 3 4.11 -13.21 -18.60
CA ASN A 3 4.04 -14.43 -19.40
C ASN A 3 4.72 -15.56 -18.62
N LEU A 4 3.95 -16.53 -18.14
CA LEU A 4 4.45 -17.63 -17.30
C LEU A 4 5.31 -18.63 -18.07
N HIS A 5 5.04 -18.84 -19.37
CA HIS A 5 5.83 -19.74 -20.21
C HIS A 5 7.24 -19.17 -20.44
N GLU A 6 7.31 -17.88 -20.75
CA GLU A 6 8.58 -17.19 -21.01
C GLU A 6 9.27 -16.68 -19.74
N LYS A 7 8.56 -16.67 -18.61
CA LYS A 7 8.97 -16.05 -17.34
C LYS A 7 9.35 -14.57 -17.50
N LYS A 8 8.62 -13.85 -18.35
CA LYS A 8 8.88 -12.44 -18.66
C LYS A 8 7.75 -11.54 -18.18
N GLY A 9 8.13 -10.44 -17.53
CA GLY A 9 7.22 -9.34 -17.24
C GLY A 9 6.79 -8.65 -18.54
N VAL A 10 5.48 -8.45 -18.68
CA VAL A 10 4.83 -7.74 -19.79
C VAL A 10 4.15 -6.51 -19.20
N GLY A 11 4.73 -5.34 -19.49
CA GLY A 11 4.12 -4.04 -19.18
C GLY A 11 3.05 -3.68 -20.21
N GLU A 12 2.21 -2.71 -19.88
CA GLU A 12 1.30 -2.12 -20.87
C GLU A 12 2.08 -1.31 -21.90
N GLU A 13 1.64 -1.33 -23.16
CA GLU A 13 2.36 -0.75 -24.31
C GLU A 13 2.69 0.74 -24.10
N TYR A 14 1.78 1.49 -23.46
CA TYR A 14 1.94 2.93 -23.21
C TYR A 14 2.38 3.29 -21.78
N GLN A 15 2.46 2.30 -20.89
CA GLN A 15 2.74 2.48 -19.46
C GLN A 15 3.64 1.35 -18.93
N LYS A 16 4.72 1.08 -19.66
CA LYS A 16 5.60 -0.09 -19.47
C LYS A 16 6.02 -0.33 -18.02
N TRP A 17 6.26 0.75 -17.26
CA TRP A 17 6.76 0.70 -15.89
C TRP A 17 5.73 1.10 -14.83
N LEU A 18 4.49 1.42 -15.22
CA LEU A 18 3.45 1.74 -14.25
C LEU A 18 2.99 0.47 -13.56
N VAL A 19 3.05 0.46 -12.23
CA VAL A 19 2.52 -0.63 -11.41
C VAL A 19 1.61 -0.08 -10.33
N SER A 20 0.58 -0.83 -9.97
CA SER A 20 -0.24 -0.51 -8.81
C SER A 20 0.52 -0.82 -7.53
N THR A 21 0.45 0.09 -6.56
CA THR A 21 1.10 -0.07 -5.26
C THR A 21 0.61 -1.33 -4.53
N ALA A 22 -0.70 -1.54 -4.45
CA ALA A 22 -1.26 -2.76 -3.87
C ALA A 22 -0.82 -4.02 -4.62
N GLU A 23 -0.82 -4.02 -5.96
CA GLU A 23 -0.39 -5.21 -6.74
C GLU A 23 1.08 -5.59 -6.46
N ALA A 24 1.98 -4.61 -6.33
CA ALA A 24 3.39 -4.87 -5.99
C ALA A 24 3.57 -5.28 -4.52
N ALA A 25 2.75 -4.74 -3.62
CA ALA A 25 2.89 -4.89 -2.17
C ALA A 25 1.90 -5.89 -1.56
N THR A 26 1.33 -6.80 -2.36
CA THR A 26 0.39 -7.84 -1.90
C THR A 26 0.74 -9.20 -2.50
N LEU A 27 2.02 -9.57 -2.39
CA LEU A 27 2.56 -10.90 -2.75
C LEU A 27 3.45 -11.49 -1.65
N GLN A 28 3.71 -10.69 -0.61
CA GLN A 28 4.75 -10.94 0.39
C GLN A 28 4.39 -12.15 1.26
N LEU A 29 3.13 -12.28 1.69
CA LEU A 29 2.73 -13.39 2.55
C LEU A 29 2.85 -14.73 1.82
N GLU A 30 2.41 -14.77 0.57
CA GLU A 30 2.49 -15.94 -0.31
C GLU A 30 3.94 -16.32 -0.57
N PHE A 31 4.78 -15.35 -0.92
CA PHE A 31 6.18 -15.59 -1.28
C PHE A 31 7.02 -16.00 -0.08
N LYS A 32 6.77 -15.41 1.10
CA LYS A 32 7.40 -15.81 2.36
C LYS A 32 7.00 -17.22 2.76
N TYR A 33 5.71 -17.56 2.65
CA TYR A 33 5.25 -18.89 2.98
C TYR A 33 5.74 -19.95 1.98
N LEU A 34 5.80 -19.61 0.69
CA LEU A 34 6.40 -20.47 -0.33
C LEU A 34 7.88 -20.74 -0.01
N ALA A 35 8.66 -19.70 0.29
CA ALA A 35 10.06 -19.85 0.68
C ALA A 35 10.23 -20.80 1.87
N HIS A 36 9.39 -20.64 2.90
CA HIS A 36 9.37 -21.51 4.07
C HIS A 36 9.07 -22.98 3.73
N LEU A 37 8.10 -23.25 2.85
CA LEU A 37 7.74 -24.61 2.46
C LEU A 37 8.78 -25.29 1.57
N THR A 38 9.51 -24.52 0.78
CA THR A 38 10.47 -25.06 -0.20
C THR A 38 11.92 -25.07 0.27
N ASP A 39 12.21 -24.49 1.45
CA ASP A 39 13.58 -24.25 1.94
C ASP A 39 14.42 -23.47 0.90
N ASN A 40 13.78 -22.50 0.23
CA ASN A 40 14.39 -21.68 -0.82
C ASN A 40 13.97 -20.21 -0.66
N ASP A 41 14.94 -19.38 -0.28
CA ASP A 41 14.71 -17.98 0.05
C ASP A 41 14.53 -17.06 -1.17
N GLU A 42 14.60 -17.57 -2.40
CA GLU A 42 14.49 -16.72 -3.60
C GLU A 42 13.21 -15.88 -3.60
N CYS A 43 12.07 -16.47 -3.24
CA CYS A 43 10.80 -15.75 -3.17
C CYS A 43 10.76 -14.73 -2.02
N TRP A 44 11.33 -15.10 -0.86
CA TRP A 44 11.46 -14.20 0.30
C TRP A 44 12.28 -12.96 -0.07
N VAL A 45 13.47 -13.15 -0.63
CA VAL A 45 14.39 -12.06 -1.00
C VAL A 45 13.74 -11.12 -2.01
N LYS A 46 13.00 -11.67 -3.00
CA LYS A 46 12.28 -10.84 -3.98
C LYS A 46 11.16 -10.03 -3.34
N ALA A 47 10.37 -10.63 -2.46
CA ALA A 47 9.28 -9.96 -1.75
C ALA A 47 9.80 -8.81 -0.86
N GLU A 48 10.86 -9.06 -0.08
CA GLU A 48 11.51 -8.08 0.78
C GLU A 48 12.14 -6.93 -0.01
N LYS A 49 12.75 -7.23 -1.17
CA LYS A 49 13.32 -6.18 -2.04
C LYS A 49 12.28 -5.16 -2.48
N VAL A 50 11.07 -5.61 -2.83
CA VAL A 50 9.97 -4.70 -3.19
C VAL A 50 9.57 -3.84 -1.99
N MET A 51 9.42 -4.44 -0.80
CA MET A 51 9.06 -3.69 0.41
C MET A 51 10.11 -2.66 0.80
N LYS A 52 11.40 -2.96 0.63
CA LYS A 52 12.48 -2.00 0.82
C LYS A 52 12.34 -0.80 -0.12
N VAL A 53 12.09 -1.03 -1.42
CA VAL A 53 11.88 0.04 -2.40
C VAL A 53 10.70 0.92 -2.01
N ILE A 54 9.58 0.32 -1.60
CA ILE A 54 8.38 1.05 -1.15
C ILE A 54 8.70 1.88 0.11
N LYS A 55 9.40 1.30 1.08
CA LYS A 55 9.79 1.99 2.32
C LYS A 55 10.67 3.21 2.00
N ASP A 56 11.66 3.05 1.13
CA ASP A 56 12.57 4.13 0.73
C ASP A 56 11.81 5.23 -0.03
N ALA A 57 10.87 4.87 -0.91
CA ALA A 57 10.04 5.82 -1.65
C ALA A 57 9.09 6.61 -0.75
N LEU A 58 8.58 5.99 0.33
CA LEU A 58 7.68 6.66 1.29
C LEU A 58 8.35 7.80 2.05
N VAL A 59 9.67 7.76 2.25
CA VAL A 59 10.43 8.83 2.93
C VAL A 59 10.26 10.19 2.21
N ASN A 60 10.05 10.16 0.90
CA ASN A 60 9.87 11.37 0.09
C ASN A 60 8.42 11.87 0.06
N ILE A 61 7.49 11.21 0.75
CA ILE A 61 6.07 11.56 0.76
C ILE A 61 5.70 12.21 2.08
N GLU A 62 5.48 13.53 2.06
CA GLU A 62 5.14 14.34 3.24
C GLU A 62 3.95 13.79 4.04
N SER A 63 2.92 13.29 3.34
CA SER A 63 1.72 12.76 4.00
C SER A 63 1.92 11.40 4.68
N GLY A 64 3.02 10.69 4.41
CA GLY A 64 3.21 9.30 4.84
C GLY A 64 2.26 8.29 4.17
N LEU A 65 1.46 8.71 3.18
CA LEU A 65 0.47 7.86 2.51
C LEU A 65 0.90 7.56 1.07
N ALA A 66 0.96 6.28 0.74
CA ALA A 66 1.30 5.83 -0.60
C ALA A 66 0.26 6.26 -1.65
N PRO A 67 0.67 6.94 -2.74
CA PRO A 67 -0.11 6.99 -3.98
C PRO A 67 -0.41 5.59 -4.53
N ILE A 68 -1.48 5.45 -5.29
CA ILE A 68 -1.93 4.13 -5.82
C ILE A 68 -1.05 3.56 -6.95
N TYR A 69 -0.11 4.36 -7.48
CA TYR A 69 0.80 3.95 -8.54
C TYR A 69 2.27 4.25 -8.22
N MET A 70 3.14 3.37 -8.73
CA MET A 70 4.59 3.50 -8.70
C MET A 70 5.21 3.30 -10.09
N ASN A 71 6.42 3.82 -10.27
CA ASN A 71 7.29 3.49 -11.40
C ASN A 71 8.19 2.31 -11.02
N ALA A 72 8.02 1.15 -11.65
CA ALA A 72 8.78 -0.07 -11.36
C ALA A 72 10.26 -0.02 -11.80
N GLU A 73 10.63 0.88 -12.72
CA GLU A 73 12.03 1.07 -13.14
C GLU A 73 12.80 1.95 -12.16
N GLN A 74 12.16 3.03 -11.69
CA GLN A 74 12.77 4.01 -10.78
C GLN A 74 12.60 3.64 -9.30
N GLY A 75 11.52 2.94 -8.96
CA GLY A 75 11.15 2.60 -7.58
C GLY A 75 10.39 3.70 -6.85
N ASP A 76 10.06 4.81 -7.51
CA ASP A 76 9.37 5.95 -6.90
C ASP A 76 7.85 5.94 -7.13
N PHE A 77 7.12 6.60 -6.24
CA PHE A 77 5.69 6.84 -6.43
C PHE A 77 5.45 7.81 -7.58
N ILE A 78 4.37 7.56 -8.34
CA ILE A 78 3.88 8.48 -9.36
C ILE A 78 2.77 9.31 -8.73
N THR A 79 2.79 10.62 -8.98
CA THR A 79 1.71 11.53 -8.57
C THR A 79 0.38 11.02 -9.11
N SER A 80 -0.44 10.49 -8.21
CA SER A 80 -1.72 9.84 -8.47
C SER A 80 -2.59 9.94 -7.21
N GLU A 81 -3.81 9.41 -7.26
CA GLU A 81 -4.72 9.40 -6.13
C GLU A 81 -4.11 8.69 -4.91
N ILE A 82 -4.43 9.19 -3.73
CA ILE A 82 -4.23 8.48 -2.47
C ILE A 82 -5.60 8.05 -1.98
N ARG A 83 -5.82 6.73 -1.89
CA ARG A 83 -7.07 6.13 -1.41
C ARG A 83 -6.82 4.77 -0.79
N LEU A 84 -7.68 4.39 0.14
CA LEU A 84 -7.64 3.09 0.83
C LEU A 84 -8.46 2.01 0.12
N GLY A 85 -9.00 2.33 -1.06
CA GLY A 85 -9.76 1.41 -1.90
C GLY A 85 -8.86 0.72 -2.92
N SER A 86 -9.43 0.43 -4.09
CA SER A 86 -8.71 -0.31 -5.15
C SER A 86 -7.36 0.34 -5.47
N ARG A 87 -6.34 -0.51 -5.57
CA ARG A 87 -4.92 -0.18 -5.87
C ARG A 87 -4.09 0.35 -4.69
N GLY A 88 -4.70 0.54 -3.52
CA GLY A 88 -4.00 0.95 -2.29
C GLY A 88 -4.37 0.13 -1.05
N ASP A 89 -5.58 -0.40 -0.96
CA ASP A 89 -6.11 -1.22 0.14
C ASP A 89 -5.12 -2.24 0.74
N SER A 90 -4.79 -3.29 -0.01
CA SER A 90 -4.10 -4.47 0.52
C SER A 90 -2.62 -4.21 0.82
N PHE A 91 -2.04 -3.11 0.33
CA PHE A 91 -0.73 -2.64 0.79
C PHE A 91 -0.73 -2.39 2.30
N TYR A 92 -1.70 -1.61 2.80
CA TYR A 92 -1.81 -1.32 4.24
C TYR A 92 -2.12 -2.58 5.04
N GLU A 93 -2.91 -3.50 4.47
CA GLU A 93 -3.21 -4.79 5.09
C GLU A 93 -1.95 -5.64 5.28
N TYR A 94 -1.10 -5.70 4.26
CA TYR A 94 0.10 -6.55 4.25
C TYR A 94 1.22 -6.05 5.14
N LEU A 95 1.26 -4.75 5.48
CA LEU A 95 2.15 -4.26 6.53
C LEU A 95 1.86 -4.98 7.85
N LEU A 96 0.60 -4.96 8.32
CA LEU A 96 0.25 -5.66 9.55
C LEU A 96 0.41 -7.17 9.42
N LYS A 97 -0.06 -7.75 8.32
CA LYS A 97 -0.07 -9.21 8.17
C LYS A 97 1.33 -9.80 8.08
N GLN A 98 2.31 -9.11 7.48
CA GLN A 98 3.69 -9.60 7.45
C GLN A 98 4.27 -9.70 8.85
N TYR A 99 4.09 -8.66 9.67
CA TYR A 99 4.47 -8.68 11.08
C TYR A 99 3.81 -9.86 11.81
N LEU A 100 2.50 -10.06 11.62
CA LEU A 100 1.79 -11.16 12.28
C LEU A 100 2.24 -12.55 11.80
N GLN A 101 2.45 -12.73 10.49
CA GLN A 101 2.84 -14.00 9.86
C GLN A 101 4.20 -14.48 10.36
N THR A 102 5.14 -13.56 10.58
CA THR A 102 6.50 -13.89 11.07
C THR A 102 6.57 -13.97 12.58
N ASN A 103 5.45 -14.31 13.23
CA ASN A 103 5.32 -14.38 14.68
C ASN A 103 5.80 -13.10 15.37
N ARG A 104 5.49 -11.94 14.77
CA ARG A 104 5.78 -10.61 15.32
C ARG A 104 7.27 -10.35 15.50
N THR A 105 8.09 -10.77 14.52
CA THR A 105 9.56 -10.59 14.54
C THR A 105 10.05 -9.50 13.59
N GLU A 106 9.30 -9.21 12.52
CA GLU A 106 9.63 -8.17 11.55
C GLU A 106 9.05 -6.80 11.96
N GLU A 107 9.62 -6.19 13.00
CA GLU A 107 9.18 -4.91 13.57
C GLU A 107 9.12 -3.76 12.54
N VAL A 108 9.92 -3.83 11.46
CA VAL A 108 9.86 -2.87 10.36
C VAL A 108 8.46 -2.73 9.77
N TYR A 109 7.70 -3.82 9.67
CA TYR A 109 6.35 -3.79 9.11
C TYR A 109 5.33 -3.25 10.10
N LEU A 110 5.56 -3.46 11.40
CA LEU A 110 4.75 -2.83 12.45
C LEU A 110 4.94 -1.30 12.44
N GLU A 111 6.19 -0.84 12.39
CA GLU A 111 6.51 0.59 12.33
C GLU A 111 5.86 1.25 11.11
N MET A 112 5.99 0.65 9.92
CA MET A 112 5.33 1.14 8.71
C MET A 112 3.80 1.15 8.86
N TYR A 113 3.21 0.12 9.46
CA TYR A 113 1.76 0.05 9.69
C TYR A 113 1.29 1.16 10.65
N GLU A 114 1.97 1.37 11.78
CA GLU A 114 1.56 2.36 12.77
C GLU A 114 1.68 3.80 12.21
N ASN A 115 2.81 4.11 11.56
CA ASN A 115 3.01 5.41 10.91
C ASN A 115 1.97 5.70 9.82
N THR A 116 1.63 4.69 9.01
CA THR A 116 0.60 4.85 7.97
C THR A 116 -0.80 4.97 8.58
N MET A 117 -1.12 4.25 9.66
CA MET A 117 -2.42 4.36 10.33
C MET A 117 -2.62 5.73 10.99
N ASP A 118 -1.59 6.31 11.58
CA ASP A 118 -1.62 7.68 12.09
C ASP A 118 -1.86 8.68 10.97
N SER A 119 -1.17 8.50 9.84
CA SER A 119 -1.34 9.31 8.64
C SER A 119 -2.75 9.18 8.04
N ILE A 120 -3.33 7.97 8.02
CA ILE A 120 -4.71 7.71 7.59
C ILE A 120 -5.69 8.46 8.50
N ARG A 121 -5.50 8.36 9.81
CA ARG A 121 -6.34 9.04 10.81
C ARG A 121 -6.31 10.55 10.64
N ALA A 122 -5.12 11.12 10.43
CA ALA A 122 -4.93 12.56 10.28
C ALA A 122 -5.51 13.09 8.97
N ASN A 123 -5.28 12.39 7.86
CA ASN A 123 -5.53 12.92 6.52
C ASN A 123 -6.83 12.42 5.89
N LEU A 124 -7.22 11.17 6.11
CA LEU A 124 -8.29 10.51 5.35
C LEU A 124 -9.58 10.28 6.15
N VAL A 125 -9.54 10.23 7.48
CA VAL A 125 -10.76 9.97 8.27
C VAL A 125 -11.62 11.23 8.38
N ARG A 126 -12.93 11.10 8.12
CA ARG A 126 -13.93 12.17 8.26
C ARG A 126 -15.18 11.67 8.98
N LYS A 127 -15.97 12.62 9.48
CA LYS A 127 -17.31 12.37 10.03
C LYS A 127 -18.36 12.63 8.96
N GLY A 128 -19.35 11.73 8.87
CA GLY A 128 -20.50 11.89 7.99
C GLY A 128 -21.38 13.07 8.38
N ILE A 129 -22.32 13.43 7.51
CA ILE A 129 -23.19 14.61 7.63
C ILE A 129 -23.93 14.63 8.98
N ASN A 130 -24.43 13.47 9.43
CA ASN A 130 -25.16 13.35 10.69
C ASN A 130 -24.25 13.08 11.91
N LYS A 131 -22.91 13.23 11.78
CA LYS A 131 -21.88 12.98 12.82
C LYS A 131 -21.82 11.57 13.42
N HIS A 132 -22.77 10.69 13.10
CA HIS A 132 -22.85 9.33 13.62
C HIS A 132 -22.02 8.30 12.84
N SER A 133 -21.67 8.57 11.58
CA SER A 133 -20.80 7.70 10.78
C SER A 133 -19.39 8.27 10.67
N THR A 134 -18.39 7.38 10.73
CA THR A 134 -17.00 7.66 10.37
C THR A 134 -16.74 7.01 9.02
N TYR A 135 -16.15 7.75 8.09
CA TYR A 135 -15.80 7.24 6.77
C TYR A 135 -14.44 7.81 6.34
N THR A 136 -13.85 7.26 5.30
CA THR A 136 -12.59 7.74 4.73
C THR A 136 -12.83 8.49 3.42
N VAL A 137 -11.99 9.48 3.14
CA VAL A 137 -11.97 10.23 1.87
C VAL A 137 -10.79 9.79 1.00
N GLU A 138 -10.85 10.15 -0.28
CA GLU A 138 -9.72 10.04 -1.21
C GLU A 138 -9.08 11.42 -1.40
N LEU A 139 -7.77 11.44 -1.65
CA LEU A 139 -7.05 12.64 -2.05
C LEU A 139 -6.74 12.55 -3.55
N LEU A 140 -7.27 13.49 -4.31
CA LEU A 140 -7.07 13.58 -5.76
C LEU A 140 -6.01 14.64 -6.05
N PRO A 141 -4.97 14.33 -6.84
CA PRO A 141 -3.98 15.33 -7.22
C PRO A 141 -4.62 16.41 -8.10
N GLN A 142 -4.43 17.68 -7.75
CA GLN A 142 -4.92 18.83 -8.49
C GLN A 142 -3.78 19.79 -8.80
N ARG A 143 -3.64 20.19 -10.07
CA ARG A 143 -2.72 21.27 -10.46
C ARG A 143 -3.37 22.61 -10.13
N VAL A 144 -2.70 23.44 -9.33
CA VAL A 144 -3.21 24.76 -8.95
C VAL A 144 -2.60 25.85 -9.83
N ASN A 145 -1.26 25.93 -9.87
CA ASN A 145 -0.50 26.92 -10.66
C ASN A 145 0.55 26.22 -11.54
N LYS A 146 1.38 26.98 -12.27
CA LYS A 146 2.51 26.46 -13.07
C LYS A 146 3.53 25.72 -12.18
N GLY A 147 3.29 24.44 -11.91
CA GLY A 147 4.18 23.53 -11.20
C GLY A 147 3.74 23.16 -9.78
N GLU A 148 2.77 23.84 -9.18
CA GLU A 148 2.29 23.54 -7.83
C GLU A 148 1.18 22.50 -7.85
N MET A 149 1.40 21.42 -7.09
CA MET A 149 0.43 20.36 -6.84
C MET A 149 -0.27 20.58 -5.51
N SER A 150 -1.59 20.40 -5.48
CA SER A 150 -2.38 20.32 -4.26
C SER A 150 -3.22 19.03 -4.24
N TRP A 151 -3.83 18.76 -3.10
CA TRP A 151 -4.68 17.60 -2.88
C TRP A 151 -6.14 18.04 -2.71
N LYS A 152 -7.00 17.63 -3.64
CA LYS A 152 -8.45 17.80 -3.53
C LYS A 152 -9.04 16.63 -2.77
N VAL A 153 -9.71 16.95 -1.65
CA VAL A 153 -10.45 15.95 -0.88
C VAL A 153 -11.72 15.53 -1.63
N SER A 154 -11.90 14.23 -1.83
CA SER A 154 -13.09 13.62 -2.44
C SER A 154 -13.84 12.79 -1.40
N PRO A 155 -15.12 13.10 -1.08
CA PRO A 155 -15.93 12.34 -0.13
C PRO A 155 -16.47 11.03 -0.74
N LYS A 156 -15.55 10.20 -1.23
CA LYS A 156 -15.80 8.88 -1.84
C LYS A 156 -15.12 7.81 -0.99
N GLN A 157 -15.80 6.69 -0.77
CA GLN A 157 -15.23 5.49 -0.16
C GLN A 157 -15.66 4.26 -0.96
N ASP A 158 -14.69 3.48 -1.43
CA ASP A 158 -14.98 2.18 -2.05
C ASP A 158 -15.48 1.19 -0.99
N HIS A 159 -16.33 0.23 -1.38
CA HIS A 159 -16.73 -0.88 -0.51
C HIS A 159 -15.51 -1.67 0.01
N LEU A 160 -14.43 -1.73 -0.79
CA LEU A 160 -13.18 -2.40 -0.43
C LEU A 160 -12.61 -1.90 0.90
N VAL A 161 -12.72 -0.58 1.19
CA VAL A 161 -12.16 0.05 2.39
C VAL A 161 -12.70 -0.56 3.70
N CYS A 162 -13.86 -1.21 3.66
CA CYS A 162 -14.44 -1.88 4.82
C CYS A 162 -13.53 -2.97 5.43
N PHE A 163 -12.51 -3.46 4.71
CA PHE A 163 -11.48 -4.35 5.27
C PHE A 163 -10.73 -3.72 6.47
N LEU A 164 -10.58 -2.39 6.46
CA LEU A 164 -9.74 -1.66 7.41
C LEU A 164 -10.18 -1.87 8.86
N ALA A 165 -11.50 -1.94 9.11
CA ALA A 165 -12.02 -2.21 10.45
C ALA A 165 -11.55 -3.57 10.99
N GLY A 166 -11.49 -4.59 10.13
CA GLY A 166 -10.95 -5.91 10.47
C GLY A 166 -9.45 -5.87 10.73
N SER A 167 -8.68 -5.15 9.90
CA SER A 167 -7.24 -4.96 10.09
C SER A 167 -6.93 -4.27 11.42
N LEU A 168 -7.66 -3.20 11.77
CA LEU A 168 -7.52 -2.50 13.04
C LEU A 168 -7.82 -3.42 14.23
N ASN A 169 -8.86 -4.26 14.15
CA ASN A 169 -9.16 -5.22 15.20
C ASN A 169 -8.06 -6.28 15.37
N ALA A 170 -7.50 -6.78 14.27
CA ALA A 170 -6.43 -7.79 14.29
C ALA A 170 -5.19 -7.28 15.05
N ARG A 171 -4.82 -6.01 14.90
CA ARG A 171 -3.70 -5.38 15.62
C ARG A 171 -3.88 -5.39 17.14
N CYS A 172 -5.13 -5.30 17.63
CA CYS A 172 -5.45 -5.23 19.05
C CYS A 172 -5.45 -6.59 19.78
N ARG A 173 -5.25 -7.71 19.07
CA ARG A 173 -5.27 -9.03 19.70
C ARG A 173 -3.98 -9.29 20.50
N PRO A 174 -4.09 -9.74 21.77
CA PRO A 174 -2.93 -10.15 22.56
C PRO A 174 -2.20 -11.34 21.90
N LYS A 175 -0.93 -11.52 22.27
CA LYS A 175 -0.16 -12.74 21.93
C LYS A 175 -0.78 -13.95 22.62
#